data_AF-A0A2G5QZJ5-F1
#
_entry.id   AF-A0A2G5QZJ5-F1
#
_cell.length_a   1.000
_cell.length_b   1.000
_cell.length_c   1.000
_cell.angle_alpha   90.00
_cell.angle_beta   90.00
_cell.angle_gamma   90.00
#
_symmetry.space_group_name_H-M   'P 1'
#
loop_
_entity.id
_entity.type
_entity.pdbx_description
1 polymer ?
#
loop_
_entity_poly.entity_id
_entity_poly.type
_entity_poly.pdbx_seq_one_letter_code
_entity_poly.pdbx_strand_id
1 'polypeptide(L)'
;MSQTHTPAARSPRQWCDEMQTKLMAALDEAWRIAETSDDPAVQARAREKVKLCGQMAATARKIAAMTPPEKRAKAAPEHPLDLIEDFVRRLDKSTKAVEAEAEKVETPDPQPRAAQALAMQAALAKLKRR
;
A
#
# COMPACT_ATOMS: atom_id res chain seq x y z
N MET A 1 -23.26 -37.57 20.60
CA MET A 1 -22.11 -36.67 20.84
C MET A 1 -22.19 -35.55 19.83
N SER A 2 -22.74 -34.40 20.23
CA SER A 2 -22.93 -33.25 19.33
C SER A 2 -21.63 -32.46 19.25
N GLN A 3 -20.93 -32.55 18.13
CA GLN A 3 -19.76 -31.72 17.86
C GLN A 3 -20.24 -30.27 17.69
N THR A 4 -19.97 -29.43 18.68
CA THR A 4 -20.04 -27.97 18.54
C THR A 4 -18.90 -27.53 17.63
N HIS A 5 -19.18 -27.44 16.34
CA HIS A 5 -18.27 -26.82 15.38
C HIS A 5 -18.15 -25.34 15.77
N THR A 6 -17.09 -25.00 16.50
CA THR A 6 -16.74 -23.60 16.77
C THR A 6 -16.06 -23.09 15.51
N PRO A 7 -16.71 -22.25 14.69
CA PRO A 7 -16.06 -21.74 13.50
C PRO A 7 -14.84 -20.93 13.94
N ALA A 8 -13.69 -21.20 13.31
CA ALA A 8 -12.48 -20.44 13.54
C ALA A 8 -12.76 -18.93 13.38
N ALA A 9 -12.14 -18.10 14.23
CA ALA A 9 -12.33 -16.66 14.19
C ALA A 9 -11.97 -16.12 12.80
N ARG A 10 -12.96 -15.59 12.10
CA ARG A 10 -12.84 -15.07 10.74
C ARG A 10 -11.91 -13.86 10.71
N SER A 11 -10.96 -13.83 9.77
CA SER A 11 -10.09 -12.66 9.60
C SER A 11 -10.87 -11.48 9.02
N PRO A 12 -10.50 -10.22 9.31
CA PRO A 12 -11.16 -9.06 8.72
C PRO A 12 -11.11 -9.03 7.18
N ARG A 13 -10.10 -9.68 6.57
CA ARG A 13 -10.01 -9.85 5.11
C ARG A 13 -11.06 -10.81 4.57
N GLN A 14 -11.16 -12.00 5.16
CA GLN A 14 -12.24 -12.94 4.85
C GLN A 14 -13.60 -12.29 5.07
N TRP A 15 -13.72 -11.41 6.07
CA TRP A 15 -14.91 -10.57 6.27
C TRP A 15 -15.25 -9.69 5.08
N CYS A 16 -14.28 -8.93 4.60
CA CYS A 16 -14.45 -8.06 3.44
C CYS A 16 -14.80 -8.86 2.17
N ASP A 17 -14.18 -10.02 1.96
CA ASP A 17 -14.38 -10.82 0.74
C ASP A 17 -15.81 -11.34 0.62
N GLU A 18 -16.36 -12.02 1.65
CA GLU A 18 -17.76 -12.45 1.52
C GLU A 18 -18.74 -11.27 1.53
N MET A 19 -18.38 -10.14 2.15
CA MET A 19 -19.19 -8.93 2.03
C MET A 19 -19.22 -8.43 0.59
N GLN A 20 -18.09 -8.43 -0.12
CA GLN A 20 -18.04 -8.11 -1.54
C GLN A 20 -18.93 -9.06 -2.37
N THR A 21 -18.86 -10.37 -2.12
CA THR A 21 -19.73 -11.35 -2.79
C THR A 21 -21.22 -11.06 -2.58
N LYS A 22 -21.63 -10.72 -1.34
CA LYS A 22 -23.02 -10.35 -1.03
C LYS A 22 -23.46 -9.08 -1.74
N LEU A 23 -22.58 -8.08 -1.80
CA LEU A 23 -22.87 -6.82 -2.48
C LEU A 23 -22.99 -7.01 -4.00
N MET A 24 -22.14 -7.84 -4.62
CA MET A 24 -22.28 -8.19 -6.03
C MET A 24 -23.62 -8.85 -6.31
N ALA A 25 -23.99 -9.89 -5.56
CA ALA A 25 -25.29 -10.55 -5.72
C ALA A 25 -26.48 -9.59 -5.51
N ALA A 26 -26.36 -8.63 -4.59
CA ALA A 26 -27.38 -7.62 -4.37
C ALA A 26 -27.54 -6.64 -5.55
N LEU A 27 -26.44 -6.31 -6.21
CA LEU A 27 -26.42 -5.47 -7.43
C LEU A 27 -26.99 -6.23 -8.62
N ASP A 28 -26.63 -7.50 -8.81
CA ASP A 28 -27.18 -8.35 -9.87
C ASP A 28 -28.71 -8.47 -9.73
N GLU A 29 -29.20 -8.64 -8.50
CA GLU A 29 -30.63 -8.66 -8.23
C GLU A 29 -31.30 -7.30 -8.50
N ALA A 30 -30.65 -6.19 -8.16
CA ALA A 30 -31.18 -4.86 -8.45
C ALA A 30 -31.24 -4.60 -9.97
N TRP A 31 -30.27 -5.09 -10.72
CA TRP A 31 -30.25 -5.05 -12.17
C TRP A 31 -31.41 -5.85 -12.76
N ARG A 32 -31.60 -7.10 -12.30
CA ARG A 32 -32.72 -7.96 -12.72
C ARG A 32 -34.09 -7.31 -12.47
N ILE A 33 -34.26 -6.63 -11.34
CA ILE A 33 -35.49 -5.89 -11.03
C ILE A 33 -35.69 -4.73 -12.00
N ALA A 34 -34.63 -3.99 -12.33
CA ALA A 34 -34.71 -2.87 -13.26
C ALA A 34 -35.02 -3.32 -14.70
N GLU A 35 -34.61 -4.53 -15.11
CA GLU A 35 -34.92 -5.09 -16.43
C GLU A 35 -36.34 -5.67 -16.52
N THR A 36 -36.85 -6.24 -15.44
CA THR A 36 -38.13 -6.98 -15.45
C THR A 36 -39.33 -6.13 -15.02
N SER A 37 -39.11 -4.94 -14.45
CA SER A 37 -40.17 -4.08 -13.92
C SER A 37 -40.18 -2.69 -14.53
N ASP A 38 -41.32 -2.31 -15.09
CA ASP A 38 -41.61 -0.96 -15.58
C ASP A 38 -42.28 -0.06 -14.53
N ASP A 39 -42.46 -0.55 -13.29
CA ASP A 39 -43.02 0.27 -12.21
C ASP A 39 -41.95 1.27 -11.71
N PRO A 40 -42.18 2.59 -11.83
CA PRO A 40 -41.23 3.60 -11.39
C PRO A 40 -40.90 3.51 -9.89
N ALA A 41 -41.82 3.05 -9.04
CA ALA A 41 -41.56 2.87 -7.62
C ALA A 41 -40.60 1.70 -7.34
N VAL A 42 -40.72 0.62 -8.11
CA VAL A 42 -39.84 -0.55 -8.03
C VAL A 42 -38.44 -0.20 -8.53
N GLN A 43 -38.35 0.53 -9.64
CA GLN A 43 -37.07 1.01 -10.16
C GLN A 43 -36.38 1.98 -9.18
N ALA A 44 -37.12 2.87 -8.52
CA ALA A 44 -36.58 3.75 -7.49
C ALA A 44 -35.98 2.94 -6.33
N ARG A 45 -36.67 1.90 -5.85
CA ARG A 45 -36.14 1.00 -4.80
C ARG A 45 -34.89 0.24 -5.26
N ALA A 46 -34.85 -0.23 -6.50
CA ALA A 46 -33.66 -0.89 -7.06
C ALA A 46 -32.46 0.08 -7.06
N ARG A 47 -32.66 1.33 -7.47
CA ARG A 47 -31.62 2.38 -7.44
C ARG A 47 -31.15 2.69 -6.02
N GLU A 48 -32.06 2.78 -5.05
CA GLU A 48 -31.70 2.97 -3.64
C GLU A 48 -30.90 1.78 -3.09
N LYS A 49 -31.23 0.54 -3.48
CA LYS A 49 -30.45 -0.65 -3.13
C LYS A 49 -29.02 -0.57 -3.67
N VAL A 50 -28.84 -0.13 -4.92
CA VAL A 50 -27.51 0.10 -5.52
C VAL A 50 -26.72 1.16 -4.75
N LYS A 51 -27.35 2.28 -4.37
CA LYS A 51 -26.70 3.33 -3.56
C LYS A 51 -26.24 2.82 -2.21
N LEU A 52 -27.10 2.07 -1.51
CA LEU A 52 -26.76 1.46 -0.22
C LEU A 52 -25.58 0.49 -0.36
N CYS A 53 -25.56 -0.34 -1.41
CA CYS A 53 -24.44 -1.24 -1.68
C CYS A 53 -23.13 -0.47 -1.88
N GLY A 54 -23.15 0.67 -2.57
CA GLY A 54 -21.98 1.54 -2.74
C GLY A 54 -21.46 2.11 -1.42
N GLN A 55 -22.35 2.57 -0.54
CA GLN A 55 -21.99 3.07 0.80
C GLN A 55 -21.38 1.96 1.67
N MET A 56 -21.97 0.76 1.66
CA MET A 56 -21.44 -0.39 2.39
C MET A 56 -20.07 -0.82 1.87
N ALA A 57 -19.88 -0.86 0.53
CA ALA A 57 -18.60 -1.17 -0.08
C ALA A 57 -17.50 -0.17 0.34
N ALA A 58 -17.82 1.12 0.39
CA ALA A 58 -16.88 2.15 0.83
C ALA A 58 -16.44 1.93 2.29
N THR A 59 -17.37 1.59 3.18
CA THR A 59 -17.06 1.27 4.58
C THR A 59 -16.24 -0.01 4.71
N ALA A 60 -16.57 -1.07 3.95
CA ALA A 60 -15.80 -2.31 3.95
C ALA A 60 -14.35 -2.09 3.51
N ARG A 61 -14.10 -1.25 2.49
CA ARG A 61 -12.74 -0.89 2.06
C ARG A 61 -11.96 -0.14 3.15
N LYS A 62 -12.61 0.73 3.94
CA LYS A 62 -11.96 1.38 5.10
C LYS A 62 -11.53 0.37 6.14
N ILE A 63 -12.40 -0.60 6.45
CA ILE A 63 -12.07 -1.70 7.38
C ILE A 63 -10.89 -2.53 6.85
N ALA A 64 -10.90 -2.86 5.57
CA ALA A 64 -9.80 -3.58 4.93
C ALA A 64 -8.47 -2.81 5.00
N ALA A 65 -8.50 -1.48 4.78
CA ALA A 65 -7.31 -0.63 4.84
C ALA A 65 -6.73 -0.47 6.24
N MET A 66 -7.57 -0.52 7.29
CA MET A 66 -7.13 -0.54 8.69
C MET A 66 -6.58 -1.90 9.12
N THR A 67 -6.86 -2.96 8.36
CA THR A 67 -6.38 -4.30 8.66
C THR A 67 -4.94 -4.44 8.14
N PRO A 68 -3.98 -4.85 8.97
CA PRO A 68 -2.62 -5.10 8.52
C PRO A 68 -2.62 -6.02 7.30
N PRO A 69 -1.79 -5.76 6.29
CA PRO A 69 -1.68 -6.68 5.19
C PRO A 69 -1.24 -8.03 5.74
N GLU A 70 -1.98 -9.07 5.37
CA GLU A 70 -1.55 -10.44 5.62
C GLU A 70 -0.13 -10.52 5.07
N LYS A 71 0.85 -10.79 5.95
CA LYS A 71 2.20 -11.05 5.52
C LYS A 71 2.07 -12.28 4.64
N ARG A 72 1.99 -12.08 3.32
CA ARG A 72 2.35 -13.13 2.38
C ARG A 72 3.72 -13.54 2.87
N ALA A 73 3.82 -14.73 3.45
CA ALA A 73 5.10 -15.38 3.54
C ALA A 73 5.65 -15.26 2.13
N LYS A 74 6.73 -14.47 1.97
CA LYS A 74 7.51 -14.55 0.74
C LYS A 74 7.69 -16.04 0.54
N ALA A 75 7.20 -16.56 -0.59
CA ALA A 75 7.46 -17.94 -0.96
C ALA A 75 8.92 -18.19 -0.61
N ALA A 76 9.17 -19.17 0.26
CA ALA A 76 10.54 -19.50 0.62
C ALA A 76 11.27 -19.67 -0.72
N PRO A 77 12.41 -19.00 -0.94
CA PRO A 77 13.09 -19.07 -2.23
C PRO A 77 13.29 -20.56 -2.54
N GLU A 78 12.64 -21.02 -3.62
CA GLU A 78 12.69 -22.42 -4.04
C GLU A 78 14.13 -22.80 -4.38
N HIS A 79 14.95 -21.81 -4.75
CA HIS A 79 16.35 -21.99 -5.07
C HIS A 79 17.26 -20.98 -4.32
N PRO A 80 18.41 -21.42 -3.77
CA PRO A 80 19.35 -20.53 -3.07
C PRO A 80 19.93 -19.40 -3.95
N LEU A 81 19.81 -19.51 -5.27
CA LEU A 81 20.24 -18.47 -6.22
C LEU A 81 19.27 -17.28 -6.26
N ASP A 82 17.98 -17.48 -5.96
CA ASP A 82 16.97 -16.40 -5.98
C ASP A 82 17.30 -15.32 -4.94
N LEU A 83 17.87 -15.73 -3.82
CA LEU A 83 18.30 -14.82 -2.75
C LEU A 83 19.50 -13.95 -3.18
N ILE A 84 20.41 -14.53 -3.95
CA ILE A 84 21.59 -13.84 -4.49
C ILE A 84 21.15 -12.85 -5.57
N GLU A 85 20.25 -13.25 -6.46
CA GLU A 85 19.71 -12.40 -7.51
C GLU A 85 18.93 -11.20 -6.94
N ASP A 86 18.08 -11.43 -5.93
CA ASP A 86 17.40 -10.35 -5.20
C ASP A 86 18.38 -9.38 -4.52
N PHE A 87 19.47 -9.90 -3.96
CA PHE A 87 20.51 -9.07 -3.34
C PHE A 87 21.24 -8.21 -4.37
N VAL A 88 21.69 -8.81 -5.47
CA VAL A 88 22.36 -8.10 -6.58
C VAL A 88 21.44 -7.04 -7.18
N ARG A 89 20.16 -7.36 -7.39
CA ARG A 89 19.16 -6.43 -7.91
C ARG A 89 18.92 -5.25 -6.97
N ARG A 90 18.90 -5.49 -5.65
CA ARG A 90 18.79 -4.43 -4.64
C ARG A 90 20.02 -3.54 -4.62
N LEU A 91 21.21 -4.13 -4.76
CA LEU A 91 22.47 -3.40 -4.82
C LEU A 91 22.50 -2.49 -6.05
N ASP A 92 22.17 -3.03 -7.22
CA ASP A 92 22.11 -2.29 -8.49
C ASP A 92 21.10 -1.12 -8.45
N LYS A 93 19.96 -1.34 -7.78
CA LYS A 93 18.98 -0.27 -7.56
C LYS A 93 19.52 0.83 -6.62
N SER A 94 20.29 0.44 -5.60
CA SER A 94 20.88 1.40 -4.66
C SER A 94 22.01 2.21 -5.27
N THR A 95 22.86 1.60 -6.10
CA THR A 95 23.93 2.30 -6.83
C THR A 95 23.35 3.27 -7.84
N LYS A 96 22.35 2.86 -8.62
CA LYS A 96 21.64 3.76 -9.54
C LYS A 96 20.97 4.95 -8.83
N ALA A 97 20.45 4.73 -7.63
CA ALA A 97 19.90 5.82 -6.83
C ALA A 97 20.99 6.79 -6.35
N VAL A 98 22.16 6.30 -5.98
CA VAL A 98 23.31 7.15 -5.59
C VAL A 98 23.86 7.91 -6.80
N GLU A 99 23.93 7.29 -7.98
CA GLU A 99 24.34 7.94 -9.23
C GLU A 99 23.36 9.03 -9.67
N ALA A 100 22.05 8.77 -9.58
CA ALA A 100 21.02 9.77 -9.88
C ALA A 100 21.00 10.94 -8.88
N GLU A 101 21.35 10.68 -7.62
CA GLU A 101 21.54 11.74 -6.62
C GLU A 101 22.85 12.50 -6.86
N ALA A 102 23.90 11.85 -7.36
CA ALA A 102 25.16 12.51 -7.74
C ALA A 102 25.01 13.42 -8.96
N GLU A 103 24.19 13.04 -9.96
CA GLU A 103 23.87 13.87 -11.12
C GLU A 103 23.08 15.14 -10.74
N LYS A 104 22.28 15.10 -9.66
CA LYS A 104 21.56 16.28 -9.14
C LYS A 104 22.45 17.29 -8.39
N VAL A 105 23.66 16.91 -7.99
CA VAL A 105 24.56 17.77 -7.20
C VAL A 105 25.40 18.73 -8.08
N GLU A 106 25.25 18.69 -9.42
CA GLU A 106 25.97 19.57 -10.36
C GLU A 106 25.36 20.99 -10.50
N THR A 107 24.92 21.58 -9.39
CA THR A 107 24.85 23.04 -9.23
C THR A 107 25.47 23.39 -7.86
N PRO A 108 26.70 23.93 -7.81
CA PRO A 108 27.40 24.11 -6.54
C PRO A 108 26.85 25.36 -5.82
N ASP A 109 25.94 25.15 -4.87
CA ASP A 109 25.75 26.07 -3.76
C ASP A 109 26.80 25.73 -2.68
N PRO A 110 27.66 26.67 -2.24
CA PRO A 110 28.77 26.37 -1.34
C PRO A 110 28.30 25.80 -0.01
N GLN A 111 28.50 24.50 0.16
CA GLN A 111 28.15 23.74 1.35
C GLN A 111 28.84 24.34 2.61
N PRO A 112 28.12 24.59 3.72
CA PRO A 112 28.64 25.31 4.90
C PRO A 112 29.82 24.61 5.60
N ARG A 113 30.03 23.32 5.32
CA ARG A 113 31.18 22.54 5.82
C ARG A 113 32.51 23.00 5.21
N ALA A 114 32.51 23.42 3.95
CA ALA A 114 33.71 23.95 3.30
C ALA A 114 34.13 25.30 3.90
N ALA A 115 33.15 26.17 4.21
CA ALA A 115 33.39 27.43 4.90
C ALA A 115 33.93 27.20 6.33
N GLN A 116 33.42 26.20 7.05
CA GLN A 116 33.90 25.84 8.38
C GLN A 116 35.33 25.27 8.35
N ALA A 117 35.66 24.46 7.35
CA ALA A 117 37.01 23.94 7.16
C ALA A 117 38.04 25.06 6.89
N LEU A 118 37.68 26.04 6.06
CA LEU A 118 38.53 27.21 5.77
C LEU A 118 38.72 28.09 7.02
N ALA A 119 37.65 28.32 7.81
CA ALA A 119 37.74 29.07 9.05
C ALA A 119 38.66 28.38 10.07
N MET A 120 38.59 27.05 10.18
CA MET A 120 39.41 26.27 11.10
C MET A 120 40.88 26.26 10.68
N GLN A 121 41.17 26.17 9.37
CA GLN A 121 42.54 26.29 8.85
C GLN A 121 43.14 27.68 9.10
N ALA A 122 42.37 28.75 8.89
CA ALA A 122 42.82 30.11 9.16
C ALA A 122 43.13 30.35 10.65
N ALA A 123 42.34 29.75 11.55
CA ALA A 123 42.58 29.80 12.99
C ALA A 123 43.89 29.08 13.37
N LEU A 124 44.13 27.88 12.82
CA LEU A 124 45.35 27.12 13.07
C LEU A 124 46.61 27.83 12.53
N ALA A 125 46.50 28.50 11.38
CA ALA A 125 47.60 29.29 10.81
C ALA A 125 47.99 30.49 11.68
N LYS A 126 47.01 31.14 12.34
CA LYS A 126 47.28 32.22 13.32
C LYS A 126 47.95 31.70 14.59
N LEU A 127 47.61 30.49 15.03
CA LEU A 127 48.20 29.88 16.22
C LEU A 127 49.67 29.48 16.01
N LYS A 128 50.02 29.03 14.80
CA LYS A 128 51.40 28.67 14.42
C LYS A 128 52.35 29.86 14.18
N ARG A 129 51.84 31.10 14.21
CA ARG A 129 52.63 32.33 14.04
C ARG A 129 53.02 33.01 15.36
N ARG A 130 52.82 32.35 16.50
CA ARG A 130 53.34 32.77 17.81
C ARG A 130 54.44 31.83 18.29
#